data_AF-A0A6B3HAL7-F1
#
_entry.id   AF-A0A6B3HAL7-F1
#
_cell.length_a   1.000
_cell.length_b   1.000
_cell.length_c   1.000
_cell.angle_alpha   90.00
_cell.angle_beta   90.00
_cell.angle_gamma   90.00
#
_symmetry.space_group_name_H-M   'P 1'
#
loop_
_entity.id
_entity.type
_entity.pdbx_description
1 polymer ?
#
loop_
_entity_poly.entity_id
_entity_poly.type
_entity_poly.pdbx_seq_one_letter_code
_entity_poly.pdbx_strand_id
1 'polypeptide(L)'
;AHGALELRLLGLPATENPLGLDVPSALTVGPLLRELIIAHTTTPADDSPERRRLRAVLLDRLAASPQQPVQLPAPSDPRLRRICDILRADPADRRTLDALGREAGASARTLSRLCTAELGMTFPQWRTQLRLYQALVLLAEDTPVTTVA
;
A
#
# COMPACT_ATOMS: atom_id res chain seq x y z
N ALA A 1 8.50 17.96 -6.91
CA ALA A 1 8.41 16.94 -7.96
C ALA A 1 8.16 15.61 -7.28
N HIS A 2 6.97 15.04 -7.42
CA HIS A 2 6.66 13.72 -6.86
C HIS A 2 7.35 12.68 -7.75
N GLY A 3 8.20 11.83 -7.18
CA GLY A 3 8.94 10.81 -7.93
C GLY A 3 8.00 9.84 -8.67
N ALA A 4 8.49 9.24 -9.75
CA ALA A 4 7.74 8.22 -10.48
C ALA A 4 7.48 7.01 -9.56
N LEU A 5 6.21 6.65 -9.40
CA LEU A 5 5.79 5.42 -8.73
C LEU A 5 5.69 4.32 -9.79
N GLU A 6 6.43 3.23 -9.58
CA GLU A 6 6.34 2.04 -10.42
C GLU A 6 5.65 0.92 -9.62
N LEU A 7 4.55 0.39 -10.15
CA LEU A 7 3.84 -0.74 -9.56
C LEU A 7 4.36 -2.04 -10.16
N ARG A 8 4.73 -3.00 -9.31
CA ARG A 8 5.19 -4.33 -9.71
C ARG A 8 4.34 -5.39 -9.00
N LEU A 9 3.75 -6.29 -9.79
CA LEU A 9 2.86 -7.34 -9.29
C LEU A 9 3.59 -8.67 -9.30
N LEU A 10 3.56 -9.39 -8.18
CA LEU A 10 4.17 -10.70 -8.03
C LEU A 10 3.07 -11.69 -7.66
N GLY A 11 2.64 -12.48 -8.65
CA GLY A 11 1.61 -13.50 -8.47
C GLY A 11 2.21 -14.76 -7.85
N LEU A 12 1.63 -15.23 -6.75
CA LEU A 12 1.93 -16.53 -6.16
C LEU A 12 0.74 -17.47 -6.37
N PRO A 13 0.97 -18.77 -6.62
CA PRO A 13 -0.11 -19.76 -6.60
C PRO A 13 -0.85 -19.69 -5.27
N ALA A 14 -2.18 -19.83 -5.28
CA ALA A 14 -3.00 -19.79 -4.05
C ALA A 14 -2.59 -20.87 -3.01
N THR A 15 -1.93 -21.94 -3.45
CA THR A 15 -1.38 -23.00 -2.59
C THR A 15 -0.08 -22.62 -1.89
N GLU A 16 0.56 -21.51 -2.29
CA GLU A 16 1.81 -21.00 -1.72
C GLU A 16 1.55 -19.73 -0.92
N ASN A 17 1.54 -19.84 0.41
CA ASN A 17 1.53 -18.68 1.32
C ASN A 17 2.87 -18.63 2.08
N PRO A 18 3.99 -18.28 1.41
CA PRO A 18 5.32 -18.24 2.04
C PRO A 18 5.40 -17.22 3.18
N LEU A 19 4.46 -16.30 3.23
CA LEU A 19 4.36 -15.26 4.24
C LEU A 19 3.38 -15.65 5.36
N GLY A 20 2.57 -16.70 5.22
CA GLY A 20 1.52 -17.00 6.22
C GLY A 20 0.58 -15.81 6.47
N LEU A 21 0.29 -15.01 5.44
CA LEU A 21 -0.58 -13.85 5.57
C LEU A 21 -2.03 -14.25 5.38
N ASP A 22 -2.85 -13.88 6.35
CA ASP A 22 -4.30 -14.05 6.31
C ASP A 22 -5.02 -12.70 6.09
N VAL A 23 -4.26 -11.61 6.14
CA VAL A 23 -4.73 -10.22 5.98
C VAL A 23 -3.72 -9.38 5.19
N PRO A 24 -4.15 -8.29 4.53
CA PRO A 24 -3.24 -7.37 3.85
C PRO A 24 -2.13 -6.86 4.79
N SER A 25 -0.87 -7.13 4.43
CA SER A 25 0.30 -6.80 5.26
C SER A 25 1.40 -6.06 4.49
N ALA A 26 2.05 -5.11 5.17
CA ALA A 26 3.19 -4.36 4.68
C ALA A 26 4.47 -5.15 4.98
N LEU A 27 5.38 -5.19 4.01
CA LEU A 27 6.66 -5.87 4.17
C LEU A 27 7.77 -4.85 4.03
N THR A 28 8.75 -4.89 4.94
CA THR A 28 9.96 -4.10 4.77
C THR A 28 10.79 -4.74 3.67
N VAL A 29 10.96 -4.06 2.54
CA VAL A 29 11.74 -4.59 1.41
C VAL A 29 13.18 -4.10 1.52
N GLY A 30 14.07 -4.98 1.98
CA GLY A 30 15.51 -4.71 1.98
C GLY A 30 16.11 -4.69 0.56
N PRO A 31 17.34 -4.17 0.38
CA PRO A 31 17.95 -3.96 -0.95
C PRO A 31 17.98 -5.22 -1.83
N LEU A 32 18.37 -6.37 -1.27
CA LEU A 32 18.39 -7.62 -2.03
C LEU A 32 16.99 -8.04 -2.50
N LEU A 33 15.99 -7.99 -1.61
CA LEU A 33 14.61 -8.37 -1.96
C LEU A 33 14.04 -7.42 -3.03
N ARG A 34 14.38 -6.13 -2.97
CA ARG A 34 14.01 -5.15 -3.99
C ARG A 34 14.53 -5.57 -5.37
N GLU A 35 15.82 -5.87 -5.49
CA GLU A 35 16.40 -6.25 -6.78
C GLU A 35 15.86 -7.60 -7.28
N LEU A 36 15.57 -8.55 -6.38
CA LEU A 36 14.91 -9.80 -6.74
C LEU A 36 13.50 -9.57 -7.31
N ILE A 37 12.70 -8.69 -6.69
CA ILE A 37 11.37 -8.30 -7.20
C ILE A 37 11.49 -7.66 -8.58
N ILE A 38 12.44 -6.74 -8.77
CA ILE A 38 12.67 -6.06 -10.04
C ILE A 38 13.06 -7.07 -11.13
N ALA A 39 14.05 -7.92 -10.86
CA ALA A 39 14.50 -8.94 -11.80
C ALA A 39 13.35 -9.90 -12.17
N HIS A 40 12.57 -10.35 -11.17
CA HIS A 40 11.50 -11.32 -11.40
C HIS A 40 10.31 -10.75 -12.20
N THR A 41 10.07 -9.43 -12.08
CA THR A 41 8.93 -8.75 -12.73
C THR A 41 9.27 -8.05 -14.05
N THR A 42 10.55 -7.90 -14.37
CA THR A 42 11.00 -7.27 -15.64
C THR A 42 11.09 -8.29 -16.77
N THR A 43 11.43 -9.54 -16.45
CA THR A 43 11.59 -10.60 -17.45
C THR A 43 10.25 -11.29 -17.73
N PRO A 44 9.93 -11.62 -19.01
CA PRO A 44 8.76 -12.42 -19.34
C PRO A 44 8.72 -13.72 -18.52
N ALA A 45 7.52 -14.16 -18.17
CA ALA A 45 7.35 -15.40 -17.42
C ALA A 45 7.84 -16.60 -18.27
N ASP A 46 8.95 -17.20 -17.86
CA ASP A 46 9.44 -18.48 -18.38
C ASP A 46 9.58 -19.52 -17.26
N ASP A 47 9.83 -20.77 -17.64
CA ASP A 47 10.16 -21.85 -16.71
C ASP A 47 11.64 -22.25 -16.83
N SER A 48 12.52 -21.25 -16.96
CA SER A 48 13.96 -21.51 -16.98
C SER A 48 14.45 -21.98 -15.60
N PRO A 49 15.48 -22.85 -15.54
CA PRO A 49 16.10 -23.23 -14.27
C PRO A 49 16.61 -22.04 -13.46
N GLU A 50 17.07 -20.99 -14.14
CA GLU A 50 17.49 -19.74 -13.52
C GLU A 50 16.32 -19.04 -12.84
N ARG A 51 15.20 -18.86 -13.54
CA ARG A 51 14.01 -18.21 -12.98
C ARG A 51 13.42 -18.98 -11.80
N ARG A 52 13.44 -20.32 -11.84
CA ARG A 52 13.04 -21.15 -10.68
C ARG A 52 13.92 -20.90 -9.46
N ARG A 53 15.25 -20.83 -9.63
CA ARG A 53 16.18 -20.51 -8.54
C ARG A 53 15.97 -19.09 -8.01
N LEU A 54 15.80 -18.12 -8.91
CA LEU A 54 15.53 -16.73 -8.53
C LEU A 54 14.23 -16.62 -7.73
N ARG A 55 13.17 -17.31 -8.17
CA ARG A 55 11.89 -17.37 -7.46
C ARG A 55 12.07 -18.02 -6.08
N ALA A 56 12.77 -19.14 -5.97
CA ALA A 56 13.01 -19.79 -4.68
C ALA A 56 13.68 -18.83 -3.69
N VAL A 57 14.75 -18.15 -4.11
CA VAL A 57 15.43 -17.15 -3.27
C VAL A 57 14.49 -16.00 -2.90
N LEU A 58 13.70 -15.49 -3.84
CA LEU A 58 12.71 -14.45 -3.57
C LEU A 58 11.71 -14.89 -2.50
N LEU A 59 11.19 -16.12 -2.56
CA LEU A 59 10.27 -16.67 -1.57
C LEU A 59 10.92 -16.81 -0.19
N ASP A 60 12.16 -17.29 -0.12
CA ASP A 60 12.91 -17.38 1.15
C ASP A 60 13.12 -16.00 1.78
N ARG A 61 13.45 -15.00 0.95
CA ARG A 61 13.63 -13.61 1.42
C ARG A 61 12.33 -12.95 1.84
N LEU A 62 11.20 -13.30 1.20
CA LEU A 62 9.87 -12.85 1.59
C LEU A 62 9.49 -13.45 2.95
N ALA A 63 9.64 -14.76 3.12
CA ALA A 63 9.33 -15.48 4.37
C ALA A 63 10.17 -14.97 5.56
N ALA A 64 11.43 -14.62 5.32
CA ALA A 64 12.31 -14.07 6.35
C ALA A 64 12.14 -12.55 6.59
N SER A 65 11.29 -11.87 5.81
CA SER A 65 11.11 -10.43 5.93
C SER A 65 10.20 -10.09 7.12
N PRO A 66 10.59 -9.13 7.98
CA PRO A 66 9.74 -8.72 9.09
C PRO A 66 8.41 -8.18 8.56
N GLN A 67 7.35 -8.83 8.98
CA GLN A 67 5.99 -8.48 8.63
C GLN A 67 5.54 -7.33 9.51
N GLN A 68 4.93 -6.33 8.89
CA GLN A 68 4.18 -5.32 9.58
C GLN A 68 2.75 -5.39 9.06
N PRO A 69 1.73 -5.48 9.91
CA PRO A 69 0.37 -5.36 9.40
C PRO A 69 0.25 -4.04 8.61
N VAL A 70 -0.46 -4.01 7.47
CA VAL A 70 -0.76 -2.72 6.82
C VAL A 70 -1.70 -1.99 7.75
N GLN A 71 -1.16 -1.24 8.69
CA GLN A 71 -1.91 -0.34 9.53
C GLN A 71 -1.67 1.05 8.96
N LEU A 72 -2.75 1.65 8.45
CA LEU A 72 -2.72 3.08 8.23
C LEU A 72 -2.50 3.75 9.59
N PRO A 73 -1.49 4.62 9.75
CA PRO A 73 -1.24 5.28 11.01
C PRO A 73 -2.51 6.02 11.45
N ALA A 74 -2.95 5.76 12.69
CA ALA A 74 -4.12 6.39 13.25
C ALA A 74 -3.76 7.81 13.71
N PRO A 75 -4.30 8.88 13.10
CA PRO A 75 -3.99 10.23 13.52
C PRO A 75 -4.48 10.50 14.94
N SER A 76 -3.68 11.25 15.69
CA SER A 76 -3.97 11.70 17.04
C SER A 76 -4.73 13.03 17.04
N ASP A 77 -4.37 13.97 16.16
CA ASP A 77 -5.07 15.26 16.05
C ASP A 77 -6.53 15.05 15.58
N PRO A 78 -7.54 15.57 16.30
CA PRO A 78 -8.95 15.40 15.96
C PRO A 78 -9.32 15.88 14.55
N ARG A 79 -8.63 16.92 14.05
CA ARG A 79 -8.91 17.52 12.73
C ARG A 79 -8.39 16.61 11.63
N LEU A 80 -7.20 16.05 11.81
CA LEU A 80 -6.63 15.07 10.89
C LEU A 80 -7.45 13.77 10.92
N ARG A 81 -7.85 13.31 12.11
CA ARG A 81 -8.74 12.15 12.28
C ARG A 81 -10.04 12.29 11.52
N ARG A 82 -10.70 13.45 11.61
CA ARG A 82 -11.95 13.72 10.89
C ARG A 82 -11.79 13.59 9.37
N ILE A 83 -10.69 14.09 8.81
CA ILE A 83 -10.41 13.94 7.37
C ILE A 83 -10.12 12.49 7.01
N CYS A 84 -9.35 11.79 7.85
CA CYS A 84 -9.06 10.38 7.62
C CYS A 84 -10.33 9.52 7.66
N ASP A 85 -11.28 9.81 8.56
CA ASP A 85 -12.54 9.09 8.67
C ASP A 85 -13.46 9.36 7.47
N ILE A 86 -13.55 10.62 7.01
CA ILE A 86 -14.25 11.00 5.78
C ILE A 86 -13.74 10.16 4.59
N LEU A 87 -12.43 10.11 4.41
CA LEU A 87 -11.82 9.42 3.28
C LEU A 87 -11.84 7.90 3.44
N ARG A 88 -11.90 7.38 4.67
CA ARG A 88 -12.09 5.94 4.92
C ARG A 88 -13.52 5.51 4.58
N ALA A 89 -14.51 6.38 4.78
CA ALA A 89 -15.89 6.12 4.38
C ALA A 89 -16.08 6.20 2.86
N ASP A 90 -15.39 7.13 2.19
CA ASP A 90 -15.37 7.24 0.73
C ASP A 90 -13.94 7.52 0.22
N PRO A 91 -13.16 6.49 -0.16
CA PRO A 91 -11.82 6.70 -0.70
C PRO A 91 -11.82 7.32 -2.08
N ALA A 92 -12.92 7.21 -2.84
CA ALA A 92 -13.03 7.77 -4.17
C ALA A 92 -13.15 9.30 -4.14
N ASP A 93 -13.50 9.87 -2.99
CA ASP A 93 -13.59 11.30 -2.75
C ASP A 93 -12.39 12.08 -3.30
N ARG A 94 -12.71 13.08 -4.13
CA ARG A 94 -11.77 13.89 -4.90
C ARG A 94 -11.57 15.27 -4.31
N ARG A 95 -12.22 15.61 -3.18
CA ARG A 95 -12.06 16.88 -2.49
C ARG A 95 -10.59 17.18 -2.20
N THR A 96 -10.23 18.45 -2.29
CA THR A 96 -8.88 18.92 -1.99
C THR A 96 -8.69 18.99 -0.47
N LEU A 97 -7.43 19.03 -0.03
CA LEU A 97 -7.11 19.19 1.39
C LEU A 97 -7.68 20.51 1.96
N ASP A 98 -7.84 21.53 1.12
CA ASP A 98 -8.49 22.79 1.49
C ASP A 98 -9.99 22.61 1.77
N ALA A 99 -10.70 21.91 0.86
CA ALA A 99 -12.12 21.62 1.05
C ALA A 99 -12.37 20.74 2.28
N LEU A 100 -11.57 19.69 2.47
CA LEU A 100 -11.62 18.83 3.66
C LEU A 100 -11.25 19.61 4.93
N GLY A 101 -10.32 20.55 4.83
CA GLY A 101 -9.92 21.40 5.94
C GLY A 101 -11.02 22.35 6.42
N ARG A 102 -11.87 22.84 5.52
CA ARG A 102 -13.05 23.64 5.91
C ARG A 102 -14.03 22.84 6.77
N GLU A 103 -14.21 21.54 6.51
CA GLU A 103 -15.04 20.66 7.34
C GLU A 103 -14.38 20.26 8.66
N ALA A 104 -13.05 20.15 8.67
CA ALA A 104 -12.27 19.78 9.85
C ALA A 104 -11.87 20.98 10.74
N GLY A 105 -12.18 22.22 10.34
CA GLY A 105 -11.79 23.43 11.05
C GLY A 105 -10.28 23.72 11.00
N ALA A 106 -9.61 23.38 9.89
CA ALA A 106 -8.17 23.55 9.72
C ALA A 106 -7.80 24.05 8.33
N SER A 107 -6.74 24.87 8.25
CA SER A 107 -6.17 25.24 6.95
C SER A 107 -5.46 24.05 6.30
N ALA A 108 -5.38 24.04 4.96
CA ALA A 108 -4.60 23.05 4.23
C ALA A 108 -3.12 23.00 4.67
N ARG A 109 -2.54 24.16 5.05
CA ARG A 109 -1.17 24.24 5.58
C ARG A 109 -1.03 23.51 6.92
N THR A 110 -1.98 23.71 7.83
CA THR A 110 -2.01 23.02 9.13
C THR A 110 -2.11 21.51 8.93
N LEU A 111 -3.02 21.07 8.07
CA LEU A 111 -3.26 19.66 7.80
C LEU A 111 -2.10 18.97 7.09
N SER A 112 -1.48 19.64 6.13
CA SER A 112 -0.30 19.12 5.44
C SER A 112 0.85 18.88 6.43
N ARG A 113 1.07 19.82 7.36
CA ARG A 113 2.05 19.65 8.43
C ARG A 113 1.69 18.50 9.38
N LEU A 114 0.41 18.35 9.73
CA LEU A 114 -0.05 17.23 10.57
C LEU A 114 0.12 15.88 9.85
N CYS A 115 -0.16 15.80 8.54
CA CYS A 115 0.08 14.57 7.77
C CYS A 115 1.54 14.15 7.84
N THR A 116 2.48 15.08 7.58
CA THR A 116 3.90 14.75 7.66
C THR A 116 4.34 14.42 9.08
N ALA A 117 3.83 15.14 10.09
CA ALA A 117 4.24 14.97 11.49
C ALA A 117 3.68 13.68 12.14
N GLU A 118 2.43 13.32 11.86
CA GLU A 118 1.77 12.17 12.49
C GLU A 118 1.74 10.92 11.61
N LEU A 119 1.64 11.09 10.29
CA LEU A 119 1.52 9.98 9.33
C LEU A 119 2.84 9.70 8.60
N GLY A 120 3.86 10.55 8.78
CA GLY A 120 5.17 10.40 8.14
C GLY A 120 5.17 10.63 6.63
N MET A 121 4.07 11.13 6.06
CA MET A 121 3.90 11.26 4.61
C MET A 121 2.97 12.41 4.23
N THR A 122 3.02 12.82 2.97
CA THR A 122 2.12 13.87 2.44
C THR A 122 0.69 13.35 2.29
N PHE A 123 -0.29 14.26 2.32
CA PHE A 123 -1.71 13.91 2.14
C PHE A 123 -1.99 13.09 0.85
N PRO A 124 -1.44 13.42 -0.33
CA PRO A 124 -1.64 12.61 -1.53
C PRO A 124 -1.08 11.18 -1.39
N GLN A 125 0.09 11.01 -0.76
CA GLN A 125 0.68 9.68 -0.51
C GLN A 125 -0.21 8.86 0.42
N TRP A 126 -0.68 9.46 1.51
CA TRP A 126 -1.59 8.81 2.45
C TRP A 126 -2.91 8.40 1.77
N ARG A 127 -3.51 9.28 0.95
CA ARG A 127 -4.73 8.97 0.21
C ARG A 127 -4.53 7.80 -0.77
N THR A 128 -3.38 7.75 -1.45
CA THR A 128 -3.04 6.62 -2.33
C THR A 128 -2.91 5.32 -1.55
N GLN A 129 -2.24 5.33 -0.39
CA GLN A 129 -2.13 4.15 0.47
C GLN A 129 -3.49 3.68 1.00
N LEU A 130 -4.37 4.61 1.40
CA LEU A 130 -5.72 4.28 1.82
C LEU A 130 -6.51 3.56 0.73
N ARG A 131 -6.47 4.07 -0.52
CA ARG A 131 -7.13 3.44 -1.67
C ARG A 131 -6.58 2.06 -1.96
N LEU A 132 -5.26 1.91 -1.92
CA LEU A 132 -4.62 0.61 -2.11
C LEU A 132 -5.03 -0.37 -1.01
N TYR A 133 -5.02 0.07 0.25
CA TYR A 133 -5.47 -0.75 1.37
C TYR A 133 -6.92 -1.22 1.19
N GLN A 134 -7.83 -0.32 0.82
CA GLN A 134 -9.22 -0.72 0.58
C GLN A 134 -9.38 -1.63 -0.63
N ALA A 135 -8.64 -1.41 -1.72
CA ALA A 135 -8.65 -2.32 -2.85
C ALA A 135 -8.15 -3.72 -2.43
N LEU A 136 -7.11 -3.81 -1.60
CA LEU A 136 -6.62 -5.09 -1.07
C LEU A 136 -7.64 -5.77 -0.15
N VAL A 137 -8.35 -5.01 0.70
CA VAL A 137 -9.44 -5.54 1.54
C VAL A 137 -10.57 -6.10 0.68
N LEU A 138 -11.05 -5.32 -0.31
CA LEU A 138 -12.11 -5.75 -1.22
C LEU A 138 -11.72 -7.00 -2.05
N LEU A 139 -10.45 -7.10 -2.44
CA LEU A 139 -9.92 -8.28 -3.12
C LEU A 139 -9.81 -9.49 -2.19
N ALA A 140 -9.45 -9.28 -0.91
CA ALA A 140 -9.33 -10.35 0.08
C ALA A 140 -10.70 -10.88 0.56
N GLU A 141 -11.75 -10.03 0.52
CA GLU A 141 -13.12 -10.38 0.92
C GLU A 141 -13.94 -11.05 -0.20
N ASP A 142 -13.32 -11.46 -1.30
CA ASP A 142 -13.92 -12.25 -2.41
C ASP A 142 -15.13 -11.57 -3.10
N THR A 143 -15.06 -10.25 -3.30
CA THR A 143 -16.01 -9.54 -4.17
C THR A 143 -15.49 -9.54 -5.63
N PRO A 144 -16.25 -10.08 -6.62
CA PRO A 144 -15.79 -10.22 -7.99
C PRO A 144 -15.38 -8.88 -8.63
N VAL A 145 -14.25 -8.91 -9.37
CA VAL A 145 -13.46 -7.79 -9.93
C VAL A 145 -14.19 -6.93 -10.98
N THR A 146 -15.52 -7.01 -11.10
CA THR A 146 -16.29 -6.31 -12.15
C THR A 146 -16.97 -5.02 -11.69
N THR A 147 -16.80 -4.59 -10.44
CA THR A 147 -17.43 -3.34 -9.93
C THR A 147 -16.43 -2.23 -9.58
N VAL A 148 -15.13 -2.44 -9.77
CA VAL A 148 -14.11 -1.40 -9.55
C VAL A 148 -13.70 -0.80 -10.90
N ALA A 149 -14.54 0.10 -11.43
CA ALA A 149 -14.25 0.97 -12.57
C ALA A 149 -14.86 2.35 -12.36
#